data_AF-A0A348TUS2-F1
#
_entry.id   AF-A0A348TUS2-F1
#
_cell.length_a   1.000
_cell.length_b   1.000
_cell.length_c   1.000
_cell.angle_alpha   90.00
_cell.angle_beta   90.00
_cell.angle_gamma   90.00
#
_symmetry.space_group_name_H-M   'P 1'
#
loop_
_entity.id
_entity.type
_entity.pdbx_description
1 polymer ?
#
loop_
_entity_poly.entity_id
_entity_poly.type
_entity_poly.pdbx_seq_one_letter_code
_entity_poly.pdbx_strand_id
1 'polypeptide(L)'
;LNISKLVVLFSLILLVSGCNTTSIQYDIPEPLVDETIYLSDPSSFNLTVIGGHLILPNAGHGGILIYRRYFDQEYYDFAAYELACPYHWNDGCG
;
A
#
# COMPACT_ATOMS: atom_id res chain seq x y z
N LEU A 1 -18.83 25.07 -43.94
CA LEU A 1 -18.02 24.78 -42.73
C LEU A 1 -16.57 25.19 -42.99
N ASN A 2 -15.90 25.80 -42.02
CA ASN A 2 -14.54 26.31 -42.21
C ASN A 2 -13.53 25.19 -41.87
N ILE A 3 -12.81 24.67 -42.87
CA ILE A 3 -11.92 23.49 -42.76
C ILE A 3 -10.86 23.67 -41.66
N SER A 4 -10.37 24.89 -41.46
CA SER A 4 -9.43 25.22 -40.39
C SER A 4 -9.98 24.90 -38.99
N LYS A 5 -11.28 25.12 -38.73
CA LYS A 5 -11.91 24.80 -37.45
C LYS A 5 -12.05 23.29 -37.23
N LEU A 6 -12.24 22.52 -38.31
CA LEU A 6 -12.31 21.06 -38.26
C LEU A 6 -10.96 20.43 -37.92
N VAL A 7 -9.87 20.95 -38.48
CA VAL A 7 -8.51 20.47 -38.18
C VAL A 7 -8.13 20.71 -36.72
N VAL A 8 -8.48 21.88 -36.17
CA VAL A 8 -8.25 22.19 -34.75
C VAL A 8 -9.06 21.28 -33.83
N LEU A 9 -10.34 21.06 -34.16
CA LEU A 9 -11.21 20.18 -33.38
C LEU A 9 -10.70 18.72 -33.39
N PHE A 10 -10.27 18.23 -34.55
CA PHE A 10 -9.73 16.88 -34.69
C PHE A 10 -8.41 16.70 -33.92
N SER A 11 -7.55 17.72 -33.94
CA SER A 11 -6.29 17.71 -33.19
C SER A 11 -6.53 17.69 -31.67
N LEU A 12 -7.56 18.38 -31.18
CA LEU A 12 -7.92 18.40 -29.76
C LEU A 12 -8.43 17.03 -29.28
N ILE A 13 -9.17 16.31 -30.12
CA ILE A 13 -9.69 14.97 -29.80
C ILE A 13 -8.57 13.93 -29.70
N LEU A 14 -7.53 14.02 -30.54
CA LEU A 14 -6.40 13.10 -30.48
C LEU A 14 -5.55 13.26 -29.21
N LEU A 15 -5.51 14.47 -28.64
CA LEU A 15 -4.76 14.75 -27.40
C LEU A 15 -5.39 14.11 -26.16
N VAL A 16 -6.71 13.89 -26.14
CA VAL A 16 -7.41 13.27 -24.99
C VAL A 16 -7.45 11.74 -25.04
N SER A 17 -7.12 11.11 -26.17
CA SER A 17 -7.13 9.64 -26.32
C SER A 17 -5.88 8.91 -25.80
N GLY A 18 -4.84 9.62 -25.35
CA GLY A 18 -3.57 9.03 -24.90
C GLY A 18 -3.49 8.69 -23.41
N CYS A 19 -4.56 8.85 -22.64
CA CYS A 19 -4.52 8.61 -21.20
C CYS A 19 -4.38 7.11 -20.91
N ASN A 20 -3.25 6.71 -20.30
CA ASN A 20 -3.04 5.35 -19.87
C ASN A 20 -3.80 5.10 -18.57
N THR A 21 -4.92 4.37 -18.64
CA THR A 21 -5.75 3.99 -17.49
C THR A 21 -5.46 2.58 -16.99
N THR A 22 -4.29 1.99 -17.30
CA THR A 22 -3.93 0.69 -16.72
C THR A 22 -3.91 0.81 -15.21
N SER A 23 -4.91 0.20 -14.56
CA SER A 23 -4.89 0.01 -13.11
C SER A 23 -3.68 -0.86 -12.78
N ILE A 24 -2.80 -0.36 -11.91
CA ILE A 24 -1.76 -1.17 -11.30
C ILE A 24 -2.50 -2.29 -10.55
N GLN A 25 -2.53 -3.51 -11.10
CA GLN A 25 -2.94 -4.67 -10.33
C GLN A 25 -1.80 -5.00 -9.38
N TYR A 26 -2.02 -4.73 -8.10
CA TYR A 26 -1.13 -5.17 -7.05
C TYR A 26 -1.36 -6.68 -6.88
N ASP A 27 -0.47 -7.49 -7.42
CA ASP A 27 -0.55 -8.97 -7.40
C ASP A 27 -0.06 -9.56 -6.06
N ILE A 28 -0.01 -8.73 -5.00
CA ILE A 28 0.35 -9.19 -3.66
C ILE A 28 -0.93 -9.66 -2.98
N PRO A 29 -1.07 -10.97 -2.69
CA PRO A 29 -2.22 -11.48 -1.98
C PRO A 29 -2.30 -10.86 -0.58
N GLU A 30 -3.51 -10.54 -0.13
CA GLU A 30 -3.79 -10.07 1.23
C GLU A 30 -4.23 -11.29 2.08
N PRO A 31 -3.32 -11.95 2.80
CA PRO A 31 -3.69 -13.07 3.66
C PRO A 31 -4.54 -12.59 4.84
N LEU A 32 -5.54 -13.39 5.21
CA LEU A 32 -6.35 -13.14 6.40
C LEU A 32 -5.53 -13.49 7.64
N VAL A 33 -5.35 -12.52 8.53
CA VAL A 33 -4.71 -12.67 9.84
C VAL A 33 -5.64 -12.13 10.90
N ASP A 34 -5.77 -12.85 12.02
CA ASP A 34 -6.58 -12.47 13.17
C ASP A 34 -5.68 -12.30 14.41
N GLU A 35 -5.01 -11.15 14.49
CA GLU A 35 -4.14 -10.77 15.60
C GLU A 35 -4.65 -9.49 16.24
N THR A 36 -4.75 -9.47 17.57
CA THR A 36 -5.18 -8.28 18.33
C THR A 36 -4.00 -7.70 19.11
N ILE A 37 -3.70 -6.43 18.89
CA ILE A 37 -2.61 -5.71 19.55
C ILE A 37 -3.17 -4.57 20.39
N TYR A 38 -2.88 -4.56 21.68
CA TYR A 38 -3.27 -3.48 22.58
C TYR A 38 -2.18 -2.42 22.64
N LEU A 39 -2.49 -1.19 22.25
CA LEU A 39 -1.55 -0.05 22.28
C LEU A 39 -1.15 0.39 23.70
N SER A 40 -1.88 -0.07 24.72
CA SER A 40 -1.56 0.16 26.13
C SER A 40 -0.44 -0.74 26.64
N ASP A 41 -0.12 -1.82 25.92
CA ASP A 41 0.87 -2.79 26.37
C ASP A 41 2.29 -2.22 26.18
N PRO A 42 3.21 -2.45 27.14
CA PRO A 42 4.58 -1.96 27.01
C PRO A 42 5.30 -2.47 25.75
N SER A 43 4.93 -3.65 25.26
CA SER A 43 5.49 -4.26 24.04
C SER A 43 5.10 -3.53 22.76
N SER A 44 3.98 -2.82 22.75
CA SER A 44 3.46 -2.08 21.59
C SER A 44 3.76 -0.58 21.66
N PHE A 45 4.53 -0.12 22.66
CA PHE A 45 4.84 1.29 22.88
C PHE A 45 5.37 1.99 21.63
N ASN A 46 6.18 1.31 20.80
CA ASN A 46 6.69 1.88 19.56
C ASN A 46 5.58 2.28 18.58
N LEU A 47 4.41 1.63 18.60
CA LEU A 47 3.28 1.99 17.74
C LEU A 47 2.59 3.30 18.15
N THR A 48 2.92 3.86 19.32
CA THR A 48 2.35 5.14 19.80
C THR A 48 2.94 6.36 19.08
N VAL A 49 4.10 6.22 18.43
CA VAL A 49 4.77 7.29 17.69
C VAL A 49 4.69 7.04 16.19
N ILE A 50 4.48 8.10 15.42
CA ILE A 50 4.45 8.03 13.95
C ILE A 50 5.78 7.48 13.45
N GLY A 51 5.72 6.48 12.55
CA GLY A 51 6.88 5.78 12.01
C GLY A 51 7.43 4.68 12.91
N GLY A 52 6.93 4.51 14.13
CA GLY A 52 7.27 3.39 14.97
C GLY A 52 6.63 2.08 14.48
N HIS A 53 7.25 0.96 14.85
CA HIS A 53 6.87 -0.36 14.36
C HIS A 53 6.98 -1.44 15.44
N LEU A 54 6.26 -2.54 15.20
CA LEU A 54 6.24 -3.75 16.01
C LEU A 54 6.31 -4.96 15.07
N ILE A 55 7.13 -5.94 15.44
CA ILE A 55 7.25 -7.21 14.71
C ILE A 55 6.59 -8.31 15.53
N LEU A 56 5.69 -9.06 14.90
CA LEU A 56 5.14 -10.31 15.42
C LEU A 56 5.82 -11.48 14.71
N PRO A 57 6.88 -12.09 15.28
CA PRO A 57 7.66 -13.11 14.59
C PRO A 57 6.94 -14.45 14.46
N ASN A 58 5.90 -14.68 15.26
CA ASN A 58 5.15 -15.95 15.30
C ASN A 58 3.77 -15.86 14.63
N ALA A 59 3.52 -14.80 13.86
CA ALA A 59 2.27 -14.60 13.11
C ALA A 59 2.58 -14.52 11.61
N GLY A 60 1.63 -14.90 10.76
CA GLY A 60 1.88 -14.97 9.32
C GLY A 60 2.83 -16.11 8.94
N HIS A 61 3.51 -15.97 7.79
CA HIS A 61 4.45 -16.98 7.29
C HIS A 61 5.89 -16.73 7.79
N GLY A 62 6.41 -15.51 7.59
CA GLY A 62 7.75 -15.06 8.00
C GLY A 62 7.73 -14.06 9.15
N GLY A 63 6.56 -13.75 9.68
CA GLY A 63 6.33 -12.70 10.67
C GLY A 63 5.52 -11.55 10.09
N ILE A 64 4.93 -10.73 10.97
CA ILE A 64 4.16 -9.55 10.56
C ILE A 64 4.80 -8.29 11.10
N LEU A 65 5.04 -7.32 10.22
CA LEU A 65 5.42 -5.97 10.57
C LEU A 65 4.17 -5.10 10.67
N ILE A 66 3.87 -4.61 11.86
CA ILE A 66 2.89 -3.55 12.06
C ILE A 66 3.66 -2.23 12.17
N TYR A 67 3.22 -1.21 11.44
CA TYR A 67 3.82 0.11 11.54
C TYR A 67 2.78 1.21 11.61
N ARG A 68 3.12 2.25 12.36
CA ARG A 68 2.30 3.44 12.56
C ARG A 68 2.47 4.40 11.37
N ARG A 69 1.42 4.55 10.58
CA ARG A 69 1.39 5.43 9.40
C ARG A 69 1.06 6.88 9.78
N TYR A 70 1.21 7.76 8.80
CA TYR A 70 0.77 9.16 8.82
C TYR A 70 -0.29 9.46 7.76
N PHE A 71 -0.64 8.46 6.95
CA PHE A 71 -1.37 8.58 5.68
C PHE A 71 -2.89 8.54 5.87
N ASP A 72 -3.38 9.30 6.84
CA ASP A 72 -4.76 9.81 6.90
C ASP A 72 -4.92 10.90 7.99
N GLN A 73 -3.82 11.31 8.65
CA GLN A 73 -3.82 12.19 9.83
C GLN A 73 -4.68 11.68 11.02
N GLU A 74 -5.15 10.44 10.97
CA GLU A 74 -6.02 9.85 11.99
C GLU A 74 -5.23 9.13 13.09
N TYR A 75 -5.76 9.13 14.32
CA TYR A 75 -5.15 8.45 15.47
C TYR A 75 -5.06 6.92 15.32
N TYR A 76 -5.80 6.31 14.39
CA TYR A 76 -5.87 4.87 14.19
C TYR A 76 -5.28 4.40 12.84
N ASP A 77 -4.44 5.23 12.21
CA ASP A 77 -3.77 4.86 10.97
C ASP A 77 -2.57 3.91 11.20
N PHE A 78 -2.82 2.63 10.97
CA PHE A 78 -1.84 1.54 11.04
C PHE A 78 -1.87 0.73 9.73
N ALA A 79 -0.74 0.13 9.40
CA ALA A 79 -0.70 -0.91 8.39
C ALA A 79 0.13 -2.10 8.87
N ALA A 80 -0.21 -3.25 8.31
CA ALA A 80 0.44 -4.53 8.58
C ALA A 80 0.95 -5.11 7.26
N TYR A 81 2.18 -5.64 7.29
CA TYR A 81 2.81 -6.30 6.16
C TYR A 81 3.40 -7.63 6.60
N GLU A 82 3.37 -8.61 5.71
CA GLU A 82 4.14 -9.85 5.86
C GLU A 82 5.63 -9.55 5.68
N LEU A 83 6.47 -10.17 6.52
CA LEU A 83 7.93 -10.03 6.46
C LEU A 83 8.57 -10.93 5.40
N ALA A 84 7.84 -11.93 4.87
CA ALA A 84 8.27 -12.72 3.74
C ALA A 84 8.28 -11.94 2.42
N CYS A 85 9.26 -12.24 1.57
CA CYS A 85 9.42 -11.57 0.27
C CYS A 85 8.37 -12.09 -0.72
N PRO A 86 7.67 -11.23 -1.49
CA PRO A 86 6.59 -11.65 -2.38
C PRO A 86 6.98 -12.75 -3.38
N TYR A 87 8.22 -12.71 -3.86
CA TYR A 87 8.73 -13.66 -4.86
C TYR A 87 9.57 -14.80 -4.28
N HIS A 88 10.18 -14.59 -3.11
CA HIS A 88 11.05 -15.55 -2.43
C HIS A 88 10.56 -15.77 -0.99
N TRP A 89 9.32 -16.25 -0.86
CA TRP A 89 8.61 -16.33 0.42
C TRP A 89 9.28 -17.24 1.45
N ASN A 90 10.10 -18.20 0.99
CA ASN A 90 10.83 -19.15 1.82
C ASN A 90 12.22 -18.65 2.25
N ASP A 91 12.68 -17.53 1.68
CA ASP A 91 13.96 -16.92 2.00
C ASP A 91 13.73 -15.63 2.83
N GLY A 92 14.65 -15.32 3.75
CA GLY A 92 14.60 -14.07 4.50
C GLY A 92 14.80 -12.87 3.58
N CYS A 93 14.01 -11.82 3.76
CA CYS A 93 14.27 -10.53 3.12
C CYS A 93 15.49 -9.87 3.76
N GLY A 94 16.45 -9.42 2.94
CA GLY A 94 17.72 -8.81 3.36
C GLY A 94 17.86 -7.38 2.87
#